data_AF-A0A7X7B229-F1
#
_entry.id   AF-A0A7X7B229-F1
#
_cell.length_a   1.000
_cell.length_b   1.000
_cell.length_c   1.000
_cell.angle_alpha   90.00
_cell.angle_beta   90.00
_cell.angle_gamma   90.00
#
_symmetry.space_group_name_H-M   'P 1'
#
loop_
_entity.id
_entity.type
_entity.pdbx_description
1 polymer ?
#
loop_
_entity_poly.entity_id
_entity_poly.type
_entity_poly.pdbx_seq_one_letter_code
_entity_poly.pdbx_strand_id
1 'polypeptide(L)'
;ITMVISFFTPLINLIYSIPKPVIGGLEIYLFGVIAAQGIAIFMDKKVDMFDSKNLAVIACILIIGLGGNSAFGGMIPIFGVQVPTIATAAMLGIGLNFLLSFRKDL
;
A
#
# COMPACT_ATOMS: atom_id res chain seq x y z
N ILE A 1 -2.00 -27.46 -1.00
CA ILE A 1 -3.19 -27.67 -1.88
C ILE A 1 -3.13 -26.76 -3.11
N THR A 2 -3.04 -25.43 -2.97
CA THR A 2 -2.95 -24.49 -4.12
C THR A 2 -1.80 -24.80 -5.08
N MET A 3 -0.62 -25.15 -4.55
CA MET A 3 0.52 -25.57 -5.38
C MET A 3 0.22 -26.79 -6.25
N VAL A 4 -0.60 -27.74 -5.79
CA VAL A 4 -1.01 -28.94 -6.56
C VAL A 4 -2.03 -28.56 -7.64
N ILE A 5 -2.94 -27.65 -7.33
CA ILE A 5 -3.95 -27.11 -8.27
C ILE A 5 -3.28 -26.35 -9.42
N SER A 6 -2.15 -25.67 -9.18
CA SER A 6 -1.37 -24.98 -10.20
C SER A 6 -0.75 -25.89 -11.27
N PHE A 7 -0.61 -27.21 -11.03
CA PHE A 7 -0.16 -28.15 -12.06
C PHE A 7 -1.28 -28.59 -13.01
N PHE A 8 -2.53 -28.19 -12.74
CA PHE A 8 -3.69 -28.56 -13.55
C PHE A 8 -3.90 -27.55 -14.70
N THR A 9 -3.27 -27.81 -15.84
CA THR A 9 -3.36 -26.98 -17.07
C THR A 9 -4.78 -26.62 -17.53
N PRO A 10 -5.80 -27.52 -17.49
CA PRO A 10 -7.14 -27.13 -17.96
C PRO A 10 -7.79 -26.04 -17.08
N LEU A 11 -7.45 -25.98 -15.80
CA LEU A 11 -7.94 -24.92 -14.91
C LEU A 11 -7.29 -23.56 -15.22
N ILE A 12 -6.00 -23.57 -15.57
CA ILE A 12 -5.27 -22.37 -15.99
C ILE A 12 -5.86 -21.81 -17.30
N ASN A 13 -6.15 -22.68 -18.27
CA ASN A 13 -6.75 -22.27 -19.54
C ASN A 13 -8.15 -21.67 -19.37
N LEU A 14 -8.92 -22.15 -18.38
CA LEU A 14 -10.22 -21.56 -18.03
C LEU A 14 -10.06 -20.12 -17.50
N ILE A 15 -9.05 -19.86 -16.67
CA ILE A 15 -8.75 -18.50 -16.18
C ILE A 15 -8.30 -17.58 -17.32
N TYR A 16 -7.47 -18.07 -18.23
CA TYR A 16 -7.05 -17.29 -19.41
C TYR A 16 -8.18 -17.03 -20.43
N SER A 17 -9.27 -17.81 -20.36
CA SER A 17 -10.47 -17.54 -21.16
C SER A 17 -11.25 -16.31 -20.66
N ILE A 18 -10.95 -15.77 -19.48
CA ILE A 18 -11.63 -14.59 -18.94
C ILE A 18 -11.20 -13.34 -19.74
N PRO A 19 -12.14 -12.52 -20.23
CA PRO A 19 -11.81 -11.30 -20.94
C PRO A 19 -10.98 -10.33 -20.09
N LYS A 20 -9.93 -9.74 -20.68
CA LYS A 20 -9.08 -8.74 -20.03
C LYS A 20 -9.85 -7.60 -19.34
N PRO A 21 -10.95 -7.05 -19.91
CA PRO A 21 -11.73 -6.01 -19.23
C PRO A 21 -12.34 -6.46 -17.88
N VAL A 22 -12.67 -7.74 -17.73
CA VAL A 22 -13.23 -8.29 -16.48
C VAL A 22 -12.14 -8.44 -15.43
N ILE A 23 -10.96 -8.90 -15.83
CA ILE A 23 -9.80 -9.02 -14.93
C ILE A 23 -9.40 -7.63 -14.39
N GLY A 24 -9.36 -6.60 -15.24
CA GLY A 24 -9.09 -5.23 -14.80
C GLY A 24 -10.15 -4.69 -13.82
N GLY A 25 -11.43 -5.01 -14.03
CA GLY A 25 -12.50 -4.67 -13.08
C GLY A 25 -12.33 -5.34 -11.72
N LEU A 26 -11.94 -6.63 -11.71
CA LEU A 26 -11.65 -7.38 -10.49
C LEU A 26 -10.44 -6.79 -9.76
N GLU A 27 -9.37 -6.42 -10.47
CA GLU A 27 -8.18 -5.79 -9.89
C GLU A 27 -8.53 -4.47 -9.18
N ILE A 28 -9.32 -3.59 -9.82
CA ILE A 28 -9.77 -2.33 -9.22
C ILE A 28 -10.57 -2.60 -7.94
N TYR A 29 -11.49 -3.58 -7.96
CA TYR A 29 -12.26 -3.97 -6.77
C TYR A 29 -11.34 -4.45 -5.65
N LEU A 30 -10.40 -5.36 -5.94
CA LEU A 30 -9.49 -5.92 -4.95
C LEU A 30 -8.58 -4.85 -4.34
N PHE A 31 -8.02 -3.94 -5.15
CA PHE A 31 -7.25 -2.81 -4.63
C PHE A 31 -8.11 -1.87 -3.77
N GLY A 32 -9.37 -1.63 -4.16
CA GLY A 32 -10.32 -0.85 -3.37
C GLY A 32 -10.63 -1.49 -2.01
N VAL A 33 -10.83 -2.81 -1.97
CA VAL A 33 -11.06 -3.56 -0.71
C VAL A 33 -9.83 -3.51 0.19
N ILE A 34 -8.62 -3.66 -0.36
CA ILE A 34 -7.37 -3.53 0.41
C ILE A 34 -7.25 -2.13 1.03
N ALA A 35 -7.54 -1.08 0.26
CA ALA A 35 -7.52 0.30 0.77
C ALA A 35 -8.55 0.52 1.88
N ALA A 36 -9.79 0.04 1.70
CA ALA A 36 -10.84 0.12 2.70
C ALA A 36 -10.46 -0.66 3.98
N GLN A 37 -9.82 -1.82 3.84
CA GLN A 37 -9.30 -2.58 4.98
C GLN A 37 -8.24 -1.81 5.78
N GLY A 38 -7.41 -1.00 5.11
CA GLY A 38 -6.49 -0.07 5.77
C GLY A 38 -7.20 0.95 6.66
N ILE A 39 -8.29 1.56 6.16
CA ILE A 39 -9.11 2.49 6.95
C ILE A 39 -9.80 1.76 8.11
N ALA A 40 -10.29 0.54 7.88
CA ALA A 40 -10.91 -0.26 8.92
C ALA A 40 -9.96 -0.55 10.09
N ILE A 41 -8.67 -0.76 9.82
CA ILE A 41 -7.64 -0.93 10.86
C ILE A 41 -7.51 0.36 11.70
N PHE A 42 -7.58 1.55 11.10
CA PHE A 42 -7.55 2.80 11.87
C PHE A 42 -8.73 2.93 12.83
N MET A 43 -9.93 2.50 12.40
CA MET A 43 -11.11 2.51 13.27
C MET A 43 -11.01 1.47 14.39
N ASP A 44 -10.59 0.25 14.06
CA ASP A 44 -10.42 -0.84 15.04
C ASP A 44 -9.40 -0.47 16.12
N LYS A 45 -8.29 0.15 15.71
CA LYS A 45 -7.25 0.65 16.62
C LYS A 45 -7.60 1.99 17.29
N LYS A 46 -8.78 2.56 17.01
CA LYS A 46 -9.24 3.84 17.56
C LYS A 46 -8.20 4.95 17.40
N VAL A 47 -7.60 5.05 16.22
CA VAL A 47 -6.60 6.08 15.93
C VAL A 47 -7.29 7.44 15.91
N ASP A 48 -6.83 8.36 16.74
CA ASP A 48 -7.31 9.74 16.72
C ASP A 48 -6.77 10.48 15.49
N MET A 49 -7.66 10.75 14.53
CA MET A 49 -7.37 11.47 13.28
C MET A 49 -7.33 13.00 13.49
N PHE A 50 -7.72 13.49 14.67
CA PHE A 50 -7.63 14.90 15.05
C PHE A 50 -6.33 15.23 15.79
N ASP A 51 -5.60 14.22 16.29
CA ASP A 51 -4.25 14.42 16.81
C ASP A 51 -3.31 14.81 15.66
N SER A 52 -2.67 15.98 15.80
CA SER A 52 -1.82 16.54 14.74
C SER A 52 -0.63 15.66 14.38
N LYS A 53 -0.15 14.78 15.28
CA LYS A 53 0.97 13.87 15.00
C LYS A 53 0.53 12.74 14.07
N ASN A 54 -0.58 12.09 14.40
CA ASN A 54 -1.13 11.00 13.58
C ASN A 54 -1.49 11.51 12.19
N LEU A 55 -2.13 12.68 12.12
CA LEU A 55 -2.50 13.31 10.86
C LEU A 55 -1.26 13.68 10.02
N ALA A 56 -0.21 14.20 10.63
CA ALA A 56 1.05 14.50 9.93
C ALA A 56 1.71 13.24 9.36
N VAL A 57 1.77 12.15 10.13
CA VAL A 57 2.32 10.87 9.65
C VAL A 57 1.52 10.32 8.46
N ILE A 58 0.20 10.30 8.56
CA ILE A 58 -0.69 9.84 7.49
C ILE A 58 -0.50 10.70 6.23
N ALA A 59 -0.52 12.03 6.37
CA ALA A 59 -0.34 12.95 5.25
C ALA A 59 1.00 12.75 4.54
N CYS A 60 2.09 12.60 5.29
CA CYS A 60 3.41 12.33 4.70
C CYS A 60 3.47 11.00 3.94
N ILE A 61 2.90 9.93 4.50
CA ILE A 61 2.84 8.62 3.82
C ILE A 61 2.05 8.73 2.50
N LEU A 62 0.92 9.45 2.51
CA LEU A 62 0.09 9.64 1.32
C LEU A 62 0.79 10.48 0.25
N ILE A 63 1.42 11.60 0.63
CA ILE A 63 2.14 12.48 -0.30
C ILE A 63 3.30 11.74 -0.95
N ILE A 64 4.08 11.00 -0.17
CA ILE A 64 5.25 10.28 -0.69
C ILE A 64 4.82 9.05 -1.50
N GLY A 65 3.84 8.29 -1.01
CA GLY A 65 3.34 7.08 -1.67
C GLY A 65 2.63 7.33 -2.99
N LEU A 66 1.71 8.31 -3.02
CA LEU A 66 0.96 8.67 -4.23
C LEU A 66 1.75 9.64 -5.11
N GLY A 67 2.34 10.68 -4.51
CA GLY A 67 3.10 11.69 -5.23
C GLY A 67 4.42 11.17 -5.79
N GLY A 68 5.12 10.29 -5.06
CA GLY A 68 6.34 9.66 -5.56
C GLY A 68 6.07 8.64 -6.67
N ASN A 69 4.87 8.05 -6.73
CA ASN A 69 4.46 7.20 -7.84
C ASN A 69 4.26 8.04 -9.11
N SER A 70 3.63 9.20 -8.99
CA SER A 70 3.42 10.13 -10.11
C SER A 70 4.72 10.80 -10.59
N ALA A 71 5.65 11.10 -9.68
CA ALA A 71 6.89 11.82 -10.02
C ALA A 71 7.99 10.90 -10.59
N PHE A 72 8.12 9.67 -10.08
CA PHE A 72 9.20 8.75 -10.44
C PHE A 72 8.72 7.46 -11.14
N GLY A 73 7.45 7.40 -11.55
CA GLY A 73 6.88 6.23 -12.23
C GLY A 73 6.83 4.97 -11.35
N GLY A 74 6.76 5.13 -10.02
CA GLY A 74 6.64 4.03 -9.06
C GLY A 74 7.96 3.50 -8.49
N MET A 75 9.11 3.97 -8.98
CA MET A 75 10.44 3.56 -8.53
C MET A 75 11.27 4.79 -8.15
N ILE A 76 11.50 5.01 -6.85
CA ILE A 76 12.34 6.11 -6.39
C ILE A 76 13.80 5.64 -6.42
N PRO A 77 14.70 6.32 -7.17
CA PRO A 77 16.12 6.03 -7.11
C PRO A 77 16.68 6.57 -5.79
N ILE A 78 16.94 5.66 -4.85
CA ILE A 78 17.55 5.98 -3.55
C ILE A 78 18.96 5.39 -3.56
N PHE A 79 19.97 6.25 -3.52
CA PHE A 79 21.39 5.86 -3.49
C PHE A 79 21.82 4.85 -4.58
N GLY A 80 21.22 4.92 -5.78
CA GLY A 80 21.52 4.02 -6.90
C GLY A 80 20.71 2.72 -6.94
N VAL A 81 19.83 2.49 -5.96
CA VAL A 81 18.88 1.37 -5.93
C VAL A 81 17.47 1.87 -6.23
N GLN A 82 16.77 1.21 -7.16
CA GLN A 82 15.37 1.50 -7.44
C GLN A 82 14.49 0.84 -6.38
N VAL A 83 13.92 1.66 -5.49
CA VAL A 83 13.05 1.19 -4.41
C VAL A 83 11.60 1.52 -4.74
N PRO A 84 10.64 0.60 -4.53
CA PRO A 84 9.23 0.90 -4.72
C PRO A 84 8.78 2.10 -3.89
N THR A 85 8.05 3.02 -4.50
CA THR A 85 7.58 4.24 -3.82
C THR A 85 6.81 3.94 -2.53
N ILE A 86 5.97 2.90 -2.55
CA ILE A 86 5.16 2.49 -1.39
C ILE A 86 6.05 2.02 -0.23
N ALA A 87 7.17 1.33 -0.52
CA ALA A 87 8.12 0.89 0.49
C ALA A 87 8.84 2.08 1.13
N THR A 88 9.29 3.04 0.32
CA THR A 88 9.90 4.28 0.81
C THR A 88 8.93 5.09 1.66
N ALA A 89 7.67 5.20 1.25
CA ALA A 89 6.63 5.90 2.01
C ALA A 89 6.38 5.24 3.38
N ALA A 90 6.32 3.91 3.43
CA ALA A 90 6.17 3.18 4.69
C ALA A 90 7.39 3.35 5.61
N MET A 91 8.60 3.23 5.08
CA MET A 91 9.83 3.42 5.86
C MET A 91 9.92 4.83 6.47
N LEU A 92 9.64 5.86 5.67
CA LEU A 92 9.62 7.25 6.16
C LEU A 92 8.48 7.50 7.14
N GLY A 93 7.30 6.90 6.93
CA GLY A 93 6.18 6.96 7.86
C GLY A 93 6.51 6.38 9.24
N ILE A 94 7.16 5.21 9.28
CA ILE A 94 7.62 4.58 10.53
C ILE A 94 8.67 5.46 11.21
N GLY A 95 9.64 5.97 10.44
CA GLY A 95 10.68 6.87 10.97
C GLY A 95 10.11 8.17 11.54
N LEU A 96 9.15 8.78 10.85
CA LEU A 96 8.50 10.01 11.29
C LEU A 96 7.63 9.77 12.54
N ASN A 97 6.88 8.67 12.58
CA ASN A 97 6.11 8.29 13.77
C ASN A 97 7.01 8.10 14.99
N PHE A 98 8.15 7.41 14.82
CA PHE A 98 9.13 7.23 15.88
C PHE A 98 9.70 8.56 16.37
N LEU A 99 10.12 9.43 15.46
CA LEU A 99 10.67 10.75 15.78
C LEU A 99 9.66 11.65 16.53
N LEU A 100 8.40 11.66 16.10
CA LEU A 100 7.33 12.47 16.72
C LEU A 100 6.84 11.90 18.05
N SER A 101 6.94 10.59 18.25
CA SER A 101 6.67 9.95 19.54
C SER A 101 7.74 10.32 20.56
N PHE A 102 9.03 10.28 20.17
CA PHE A 102 10.16 10.59 21.05
C PHE A 102 10.11 12.02 21.62
N ARG A 103 9.52 12.98 20.88
CA ARG A 103 9.39 14.38 21.33
C ARG A 103 8.24 14.60 22.32
N LYS A 104 7.37 13.62 22.61
CA LYS A 104 6.33 13.76 23.66
C LYS A 104 6.84 13.45 25.06
N ASP A 105 8.01 12.81 25.16
CA ASP A 105 8.57 12.28 26.41
C ASP A 105 9.59 13.24 27.08
N LEU A 106 9.68 14.49 26.61
CA LEU A 106 10.45 15.62 27.16
C LEU A 106 9.51 16.78 27.48
#